data_AF-A0A0M8N092-F1
#
_entry.id   AF-A0A0M8N092-F1
#
_cell.length_a   1.000
_cell.length_b   1.000
_cell.length_c   1.000
_cell.angle_alpha   90.00
_cell.angle_beta   90.00
_cell.angle_gamma   90.00
#
_symmetry.space_group_name_H-M   'P 1'
#
loop_
_entity.id
_entity.type
_entity.pdbx_description
1 polymer ?
#
loop_
_entity_poly.entity_id
_entity_poly.type
_entity_poly.pdbx_seq_one_letter_code
_entity_poly.pdbx_strand_id
1 'polypeptide(L)'
;MKLQDQEAPVSVVAFPRQPMQNISEKGIFKSPPLRSSHFTCYQKHRTMNRRANKHYPLTCQACNRADTSDRWVCTFCSLQICDPCTRKLQGSFQRDLSRLVEGLAHSMTPDPYSVPPSRLGMRLE
;
A
#
# COMPACT_ATOMS: atom_id res chain seq x y z
N MET A 1 -67.71 -16.35 -2.34
CA MET A 1 -66.99 -16.12 -3.60
C MET A 1 -66.20 -14.82 -3.48
N LYS A 2 -64.92 -14.85 -3.91
CA LYS A 2 -63.98 -13.71 -4.05
C LYS A 2 -63.44 -13.14 -2.73
N LEU A 3 -62.17 -12.78 -2.59
CA LEU A 3 -60.97 -12.90 -3.43
C LEU A 3 -59.81 -12.88 -2.42
N GLN A 4 -58.91 -13.86 -2.46
CA GLN A 4 -57.67 -13.80 -1.69
C GLN A 4 -56.71 -12.87 -2.46
N ASP A 5 -56.46 -11.68 -1.95
CA ASP A 5 -55.31 -10.87 -2.37
C ASP A 5 -54.03 -11.58 -1.89
N GLN A 6 -53.50 -12.45 -2.76
CA GLN A 6 -52.13 -12.93 -2.65
C GLN A 6 -51.20 -11.83 -3.16
N GLU A 7 -50.78 -10.94 -2.25
CA GLU A 7 -49.68 -10.02 -2.51
C GLU A 7 -48.42 -10.86 -2.75
N ALA A 8 -47.95 -10.90 -4.00
CA ALA A 8 -46.73 -11.62 -4.38
C ALA A 8 -45.53 -11.02 -3.61
N PRO A 9 -44.62 -11.83 -3.04
CA PRO A 9 -43.44 -11.27 -2.40
C PRO A 9 -42.55 -10.66 -3.50
N VAL A 10 -42.45 -9.32 -3.50
CA VAL A 10 -41.42 -8.59 -4.23
C VAL A 10 -40.08 -9.16 -3.78
N SER A 11 -39.44 -9.97 -4.64
CA SER A 11 -38.13 -10.51 -4.36
C SER A 11 -37.12 -9.36 -4.38
N VAL A 12 -36.76 -8.89 -3.19
CA VAL A 12 -35.75 -7.85 -3.04
C VAL A 12 -34.40 -8.48 -3.38
N VAL A 13 -33.97 -8.32 -4.64
CA VAL A 13 -32.60 -8.63 -5.06
C VAL A 13 -31.68 -7.59 -4.40
N ALA A 14 -31.20 -7.88 -3.20
CA ALA A 14 -30.25 -7.01 -2.53
C ALA A 14 -28.92 -7.01 -3.30
N PHE A 15 -28.40 -5.81 -3.62
CA PHE A 15 -27.05 -5.70 -4.17
C PHE A 15 -26.04 -6.31 -3.19
N PRO A 16 -25.10 -7.15 -3.66
CA PRO A 16 -24.11 -7.75 -2.79
C PRO A 16 -23.28 -6.65 -2.14
N ARG A 17 -23.47 -6.45 -0.83
CA ARG A 17 -22.69 -5.50 -0.05
C ARG A 17 -21.31 -6.10 0.14
N GLN A 18 -20.28 -5.44 -0.41
CA GLN A 18 -18.91 -5.84 -0.11
C GLN A 18 -18.63 -5.53 1.37
N PRO A 19 -18.20 -6.52 2.18
CA PRO A 19 -17.75 -6.23 3.53
C PRO A 19 -16.55 -5.29 3.44
N MET A 20 -16.62 -4.15 4.13
CA MET A 20 -15.56 -3.14 4.12
C MET A 20 -14.30 -3.75 4.75
N GLN A 21 -13.34 -4.15 3.92
CA GLN A 21 -12.15 -4.86 4.39
C GLN A 21 -11.16 -3.91 5.08
N ASN A 22 -10.75 -4.32 6.29
CA ASN A 22 -9.56 -3.94 7.07
C ASN A 22 -9.00 -2.53 6.78
N ILE A 23 -9.71 -1.52 7.29
CA ILE A 23 -9.30 -0.12 7.27
C ILE A 23 -8.19 0.03 8.31
N SER A 24 -6.98 0.43 7.90
CA SER A 24 -5.98 0.83 8.89
C SER A 24 -6.46 2.06 9.66
N GLU A 25 -5.95 2.28 10.86
CA GLU A 25 -6.35 3.36 11.80
C GLU A 25 -6.41 4.78 11.17
N LYS A 26 -5.77 4.99 10.01
CA LYS A 26 -5.74 6.25 9.26
C LYS A 26 -6.52 6.24 7.93
N GLY A 27 -7.35 5.22 7.67
CA GLY A 27 -8.07 5.09 6.40
C GLY A 27 -7.20 4.70 5.21
N ILE A 28 -5.99 4.16 5.45
CA ILE A 28 -5.03 3.77 4.41
C ILE A 28 -5.13 2.28 4.16
N PHE A 29 -5.34 1.90 2.91
CA PHE A 29 -5.51 0.51 2.51
C PHE A 29 -4.16 -0.13 2.22
N LYS A 30 -3.99 -1.38 2.64
CA LYS A 30 -2.79 -2.15 2.26
C LYS A 30 -2.83 -2.42 0.76
N SER A 31 -1.75 -2.06 0.08
CA SER A 31 -1.60 -2.36 -1.32
C SER A 31 -1.41 -3.86 -1.55
N PRO A 32 -1.84 -4.42 -2.69
CA PRO A 32 -1.61 -5.82 -3.01
C PRO A 32 -0.11 -6.17 -2.98
N PRO A 33 0.24 -7.41 -2.63
CA PRO A 33 1.63 -7.85 -2.64
C PRO A 33 2.23 -7.74 -4.04
N LEU A 34 3.57 -7.65 -4.10
CA LEU A 34 4.29 -7.66 -5.36
C LEU A 34 4.06 -8.96 -6.12
N ARG A 35 3.82 -8.85 -7.43
CA ARG A 35 3.61 -9.98 -8.34
C ARG A 35 4.89 -10.29 -9.11
N SER A 36 5.00 -11.49 -9.64
CA SER A 36 6.11 -11.91 -10.51
C SER A 36 6.32 -10.96 -11.70
N SER A 37 5.23 -10.48 -12.30
CA SER A 37 5.25 -9.52 -13.42
C SER A 37 5.88 -8.17 -13.08
N HIS A 38 5.93 -7.78 -11.80
CA HIS A 38 6.62 -6.57 -11.38
C HIS A 38 8.13 -6.77 -11.44
N PHE A 39 8.63 -7.94 -11.06
CA PHE A 39 10.06 -8.25 -11.11
C PHE A 39 10.56 -8.48 -12.54
N THR A 40 9.71 -9.03 -13.42
CA THR A 40 10.02 -9.30 -14.83
C THR A 40 9.46 -8.25 -15.80
N CYS A 41 9.27 -7.01 -15.33
CA CYS A 41 8.71 -5.93 -16.12
C CYS A 41 9.50 -5.68 -17.43
N TYR A 42 8.84 -5.87 -18.58
CA TYR A 42 9.47 -5.74 -19.91
C TYR A 42 10.09 -4.36 -20.15
N GLN A 43 9.41 -3.30 -19.70
CA GLN A 43 9.89 -1.92 -19.84
C GLN A 43 10.92 -1.54 -18.78
N LYS A 44 11.33 -2.47 -17.89
CA LYS A 44 12.23 -2.22 -16.74
C LYS A 44 11.89 -0.92 -16.02
N HIS A 45 10.60 -0.72 -15.74
CA HIS A 45 10.09 0.47 -15.04
C HIS A 45 10.57 1.82 -15.62
N ARG A 46 10.88 1.88 -16.93
CA ARG A 46 11.40 3.08 -17.59
C ARG A 46 10.46 4.27 -17.53
N THR A 47 9.16 4.00 -17.66
CA THR A 47 8.12 5.02 -17.69
C THR A 47 7.18 4.82 -16.51
N MET A 48 7.09 5.84 -15.66
CA MET A 48 6.21 5.85 -14.50
C MET A 48 5.47 7.19 -14.45
N ASN A 49 4.18 7.14 -14.15
CA ASN A 49 3.31 8.31 -14.06
C ASN A 49 2.97 8.60 -12.61
N ARG A 50 3.01 9.88 -12.22
CA ARG A 50 2.56 10.34 -10.91
C ARG A 50 1.04 10.28 -10.83
N ARG A 51 0.52 9.74 -9.74
CA ARG A 51 -0.92 9.60 -9.45
C ARG A 51 -1.18 10.04 -8.01
N ALA A 52 -2.24 10.81 -7.81
CA ALA A 52 -2.65 11.24 -6.48
C ALA A 52 -3.20 10.06 -5.66
N ASN A 53 -2.77 9.95 -4.41
CA ASN A 53 -3.16 8.88 -3.49
C ASN A 53 -4.13 9.38 -2.41
N LYS A 54 -5.05 10.29 -2.78
CA LYS A 54 -5.89 11.02 -1.82
C LYS A 54 -7.22 10.34 -1.50
N HIS A 55 -7.91 9.81 -2.51
CA HIS A 55 -9.28 9.29 -2.36
C HIS A 55 -9.31 7.83 -1.87
N TYR A 56 -8.34 7.02 -2.32
CA TYR A 56 -8.17 5.63 -1.89
C TYR A 56 -6.69 5.40 -1.61
N PRO A 57 -6.18 5.90 -0.47
CA PRO A 57 -4.76 5.87 -0.18
C PRO A 57 -4.27 4.43 -0.01
N LEU A 58 -3.38 4.00 -0.89
CA LEU A 58 -2.70 2.71 -0.82
C LEU A 58 -1.34 2.84 -0.15
N THR A 59 -0.91 1.84 0.61
CA THR A 59 0.49 1.72 1.05
C THR A 59 1.44 1.60 -0.15
N CYS A 60 2.70 1.97 0.02
CA CYS A 60 3.71 1.72 -1.02
C CYS A 60 3.91 0.20 -1.20
N GLN A 61 3.85 -0.32 -2.43
CA GLN A 61 4.03 -1.77 -2.66
C GLN A 61 5.44 -2.29 -2.37
N ALA A 62 6.45 -1.41 -2.38
CA ALA A 62 7.84 -1.80 -2.12
C ALA A 62 8.22 -1.70 -0.63
N CYS A 63 7.91 -0.57 0.03
CA CYS A 63 8.34 -0.31 1.41
C CYS A 63 7.20 -0.33 2.44
N ASN A 64 5.96 -0.61 2.03
CA ASN A 64 4.76 -0.65 2.88
C ASN A 64 4.44 0.64 3.65
N ARG A 65 5.07 1.78 3.32
CA ARG A 65 4.76 3.08 3.92
C ARG A 65 3.27 3.41 3.76
N ALA A 66 2.61 3.68 4.88
CA ALA A 66 1.20 4.08 4.95
C ALA A 66 1.08 5.59 5.03
N ASP A 67 0.94 6.24 3.86
CA ASP A 67 0.79 7.68 3.72
C ASP A 67 -0.09 8.04 2.51
N THR A 68 -0.60 9.27 2.49
CA THR A 68 -1.47 9.82 1.44
C THR A 68 -0.70 10.56 0.33
N SER A 69 0.63 10.47 0.35
CA SER A 69 1.49 11.07 -0.67
C SER A 69 1.28 10.44 -2.05
N ASP A 70 1.58 11.20 -3.10
CA ASP A 70 1.47 10.72 -4.48
C ASP A 70 2.23 9.40 -4.69
N ARG A 71 1.64 8.53 -5.51
CA ARG A 71 2.23 7.26 -5.94
C ARG A 71 2.67 7.36 -7.39
N TRP A 72 3.80 6.74 -7.68
CA TRP A 72 4.29 6.55 -9.04
C TRP A 72 3.88 5.18 -9.53
N VAL A 73 3.24 5.16 -10.69
CA VAL A 73 2.67 3.95 -11.28
C VAL A 73 3.39 3.63 -12.57
N CYS A 74 3.98 2.44 -12.69
CA CYS A 74 4.55 1.99 -13.95
C CYS A 74 3.45 1.84 -15.00
N THR A 75 3.70 2.37 -16.20
CA THR A 75 2.71 2.34 -17.30
C THR A 75 2.50 0.94 -17.87
N PHE A 76 3.43 0.00 -17.63
CA PHE A 76 3.38 -1.35 -18.17
C PHE A 76 2.83 -2.38 -17.16
N CYS A 77 3.50 -2.54 -16.02
CA CYS A 77 3.14 -3.57 -15.03
C CYS A 77 2.21 -3.07 -13.92
N SER A 78 1.84 -1.78 -13.94
CA SER A 78 1.01 -1.14 -12.91
C SER A 78 1.58 -1.18 -11.48
N LEU A 79 2.88 -1.40 -11.30
CA LEU A 79 3.57 -1.27 -10.01
C LEU A 79 3.36 0.13 -9.43
N GLN A 80 2.89 0.22 -8.18
CA GLN A 80 2.59 1.47 -7.47
C GLN A 80 3.50 1.66 -6.25
N ILE A 81 4.40 2.63 -6.33
CA ILE A 81 5.40 2.89 -5.27
C ILE A 81 5.46 4.37 -4.92
N CYS A 82 5.96 4.70 -3.74
CA CYS A 82 6.12 6.08 -3.31
C CYS A 82 7.26 6.80 -4.07
N ASP A 83 7.26 8.13 -4.02
CA ASP A 83 8.31 8.97 -4.61
C ASP A 83 9.75 8.55 -4.24
N PRO A 84 10.11 8.33 -2.95
CA PRO A 84 11.48 7.94 -2.62
C PRO A 84 11.86 6.56 -3.16
N CYS A 85 10.92 5.60 -3.20
CA CYS A 85 11.19 4.30 -3.83
C CYS A 85 11.42 4.45 -5.33
N THR A 86 10.68 5.34 -6.00
CA THR A 86 10.82 5.60 -7.44
C THR A 86 12.17 6.22 -7.77
N ARG A 87 12.62 7.19 -6.98
CA ARG A 87 13.95 7.80 -7.14
C ARG A 87 15.07 6.77 -6.96
N LYS A 88 14.98 5.93 -5.92
CA LYS A 88 15.93 4.83 -5.70
C LYS A 88 15.90 3.82 -6.84
N LEU A 89 14.72 3.44 -7.30
CA LEU A 89 14.54 2.51 -8.42
C LEU A 89 15.21 3.03 -9.69
N GLN A 90 14.94 4.29 -10.06
CA GLN A 90 15.46 4.89 -11.29
C GLN A 90 16.95 5.25 -11.21
N GLY A 91 17.44 5.63 -10.03
CA GLY A 91 18.83 6.03 -9.82
C GLY A 91 19.73 4.86 -9.39
N SER A 92 19.58 4.43 -8.14
CA SER A 92 20.53 3.52 -7.47
C SER A 92 20.41 2.05 -7.89
N PHE A 93 19.21 1.60 -8.24
CA PHE A 93 18.93 0.17 -8.49
C PHE A 93 18.77 -0.18 -9.97
N GLN A 94 19.16 0.71 -10.88
CA GLN A 94 19.13 0.49 -12.34
C GLN A 94 17.77 -0.04 -12.86
N ARG A 95 16.69 0.38 -12.19
CA ARG A 95 15.30 0.00 -12.47
C ARG A 95 14.94 -1.47 -12.23
N ASP A 96 15.80 -2.17 -11.51
CA ASP A 96 15.58 -3.52 -11.02
C ASP A 96 14.83 -3.47 -9.69
N LEU A 97 13.61 -4.02 -9.68
CA LEU A 97 12.77 -4.04 -8.49
C LEU A 97 13.31 -5.00 -7.42
N SER A 98 13.94 -6.11 -7.81
CA SER A 98 14.49 -7.11 -6.88
C SER A 98 15.56 -6.45 -6.01
N ARG A 99 16.49 -5.73 -6.65
CA ARG A 99 17.56 -5.02 -5.95
C ARG A 99 17.04 -3.92 -5.03
N LEU A 100 15.96 -3.23 -5.43
CA LEU A 100 15.30 -2.25 -4.55
C LEU A 100 14.74 -2.92 -3.30
N VAL A 101 13.98 -4.01 -3.44
CA VAL A 101 13.34 -4.70 -2.32
C VAL A 101 14.39 -5.30 -1.38
N GLU A 102 15.43 -5.91 -1.92
CA GLU A 102 16.59 -6.38 -1.16
C GLU A 102 17.27 -5.22 -0.42
N GLY A 103 17.55 -4.09 -1.09
CA GLY A 103 18.15 -2.92 -0.46
C GLY A 103 17.28 -2.31 0.66
N LEU A 104 15.96 -2.40 0.54
CA LEU A 104 15.04 -1.98 1.60
C LEU A 104 15.11 -2.93 2.81
N ALA A 105 15.23 -4.24 2.60
CA ALA A 105 15.36 -5.20 3.69
C ALA A 105 16.64 -4.97 4.53
N HIS A 106 17.76 -4.62 3.89
CA HIS A 106 19.02 -4.32 4.57
C HIS A 106 18.98 -2.99 5.35
N SER A 107 18.15 -2.04 4.91
CA SER A 107 17.94 -0.77 5.64
C SER A 107 17.02 -0.88 6.85
N MET A 108 16.43 -2.06 7.06
CA MET A 108 15.50 -2.35 8.16
C MET A 108 16.18 -3.05 9.34
N THR A 109 17.51 -3.03 9.39
CA THR A 109 18.25 -3.40 10.60
C THR A 109 17.80 -2.46 11.73
N PRO A 110 17.27 -2.97 12.85
CA PRO A 110 17.13 -2.14 14.03
C PRO A 110 18.53 -1.70 14.39
N ASP A 111 18.73 -0.38 14.40
CA ASP A 111 19.99 0.24 14.79
C ASP A 111 20.37 -0.32 16.17
N PRO A 112 21.47 -1.09 16.32
CA PRO A 112 21.87 -1.64 17.62
C PRO A 112 22.26 -0.54 18.62
N TYR A 113 22.31 0.72 18.17
CA TYR A 113 22.63 1.90 18.96
C TYR A 113 21.42 2.76 19.32
N SER A 114 20.20 2.25 19.26
CA SER A 114 19.05 2.94 19.87
C SER A 114 19.21 2.94 21.39
N VAL A 115 19.90 3.96 21.90
CA VAL A 115 20.16 4.17 23.33
C VAL A 115 18.81 4.32 24.05
N PRO A 116 18.49 3.51 25.08
CA PRO A 116 17.29 3.71 25.86
C PRO A 116 17.36 5.08 26.57
N PRO A 117 16.23 5.78 26.77
CA PRO A 117 16.25 7.04 27.50
C PRO A 117 16.78 6.78 28.91
N SER A 118 17.93 7.38 29.21
CA SER A 118 18.55 7.36 30.53
C SER A 118 17.51 7.77 31.57
N ARG A 119 17.20 6.86 32.50
CA ARG A 119 16.50 7.19 33.75
C ARG A 119 17.39 8.15 34.55
N LEU A 120 17.32 9.45 34.28
CA LEU A 120 17.79 10.44 35.23
C LEU A 120 16.86 10.39 36.45
N GLY A 121 17.44 10.01 37.58
CA GLY A 121 16.74 9.72 38.82
C GLY A 121 16.08 10.96 39.42
N MET A 122 14.90 10.73 40.00
CA MET A 122 14.42 11.55 41.11
C MET A 122 15.42 11.42 42.26
N ARG A 123 15.91 12.54 42.77
CA ARG A 123 16.46 12.61 44.11
C ARG A 123 15.59 13.56 44.92
N LEU A 124 14.96 12.98 45.94
CA LEU A 124 14.32 13.66 47.06
C LEU A 124 15.36 14.52 47.77
N GLU A 125 15.05 15.80 47.98
CA GLU A 125 15.26 16.54 49.23
C GLU A 125 14.07 17.50 49.43
#